data_AF-A0A7Y9KDT7-F1
#
_entry.id   AF-A0A7Y9KDT7-F1
#
_cell.length_a   1.000
_cell.length_b   1.000
_cell.length_c   1.000
_cell.angle_alpha   90.00
_cell.angle_beta   90.00
_cell.angle_gamma   90.00
#
_symmetry.space_group_name_H-M   'P 1'
#
loop_
_entity.id
_entity.type
_entity.pdbx_description
1 polymer ?
#
loop_
_entity_poly.entity_id
_entity_poly.type
_entity_poly.pdbx_seq_one_letter_code
_entity_poly.pdbx_strand_id
1 'polypeptide(L)'
;MRHAVLFSVSSGAAAFAAALTVAGTAPARPAAHQASSLSLRGPAGSGGSPHGRVVEYRGLRVPVPAGWEVHRLDRHPSQCVRYDRHALYLGSPGPQPDCPARAVGRTEAVHIQPAGRGRTARTVVHADKLASLTVPRTVDHEIRLTLPEAGVTITGVYGRDPGTLQRILRGTRLSGRRTAGPSKPDVHRMATAVPSAPPEGTAPSGGPVPPAAPVPAESPSTGQGTALERPWVRGRGFDTCTAPSLATMRAWRPSFKVTNIYIGGVARGCAQPNLTASWVRRVRAMGYRLTATYVGLQAPCGAHAQRFTAGSASRQGTRAAADAARRARALGIPAGKPLYYDMEAYNHRKGTCRAAVLRFVDNWVDRLKTEGYQPCLYSSAKSGIRDVGRSSLSKPSCVWFANWDRRAKVYGDPFVPDAWWSPHRRVKQYRGGHRETHGGVTLNVDSDIADGRVY
;
A
#
# COMPACT_ATOMS: atom_id res chain seq x y z
N MET A 1 -46.56 -61.88 29.75
CA MET A 1 -46.66 -62.75 28.56
C MET A 1 -47.73 -62.18 27.64
N ARG A 2 -47.54 -62.38 26.34
CA ARG A 2 -48.37 -62.00 25.17
C ARG A 2 -49.89 -61.98 25.47
N HIS A 3 -50.72 -61.06 24.98
CA HIS A 3 -51.00 -60.72 23.59
C HIS A 3 -51.76 -59.39 23.49
N ALA A 4 -51.66 -58.78 22.31
CA ALA A 4 -52.33 -57.56 21.88
C ALA A 4 -53.76 -57.83 21.36
N VAL A 5 -54.48 -56.73 21.06
CA VAL A 5 -55.22 -56.45 19.80
C VAL A 5 -56.70 -56.00 19.95
N LEU A 6 -56.95 -54.79 19.39
CA LEU A 6 -58.13 -54.19 18.71
C LEU A 6 -59.37 -53.63 19.46
N PHE A 7 -59.38 -52.28 19.49
CA PHE A 7 -60.40 -51.32 18.99
C PHE A 7 -61.87 -51.72 18.83
N SER A 8 -62.79 -50.86 19.31
CA SER A 8 -63.90 -50.24 18.54
C SER A 8 -64.71 -49.17 19.31
N VAL A 9 -64.75 -47.96 18.72
CA VAL A 9 -65.85 -46.98 18.55
C VAL A 9 -66.67 -46.43 19.74
N SER A 10 -66.62 -45.10 19.93
CA SER A 10 -67.71 -44.22 20.43
C SER A 10 -67.40 -42.77 19.97
N SER A 11 -68.15 -42.16 19.04
CA SER A 11 -69.32 -41.28 19.23
C SER A 11 -69.21 -40.24 20.36
N GLY A 12 -69.38 -38.95 20.02
CA GLY A 12 -69.85 -37.92 20.98
C GLY A 12 -69.10 -36.59 20.93
N ALA A 13 -69.84 -35.53 20.63
CA ALA A 13 -69.41 -34.14 20.46
C ALA A 13 -69.07 -33.43 21.79
N ALA A 14 -68.19 -32.42 21.73
CA ALA A 14 -68.38 -31.11 22.37
C ALA A 14 -67.21 -30.17 22.04
N ALA A 15 -67.55 -28.94 21.67
CA ALA A 15 -66.63 -27.85 21.39
C ALA A 15 -65.92 -27.36 22.66
N PHE A 16 -64.63 -27.03 22.56
CA PHE A 16 -64.04 -25.87 23.24
C PHE A 16 -62.83 -25.39 22.44
N ALA A 17 -62.85 -24.12 22.07
CA ALA A 17 -61.76 -23.43 21.40
C ALA A 17 -60.58 -23.23 22.35
N ALA A 18 -59.40 -23.71 21.95
CA ALA A 18 -58.12 -23.27 22.50
C ALA A 18 -57.13 -23.16 21.33
N ALA A 19 -56.68 -21.94 21.07
CA ALA A 19 -55.69 -21.64 20.06
C ALA A 19 -54.35 -22.31 20.40
N LEU A 20 -53.95 -23.28 19.58
CA LEU A 20 -52.62 -23.88 19.58
C LEU A 20 -52.04 -23.74 18.17
N THR A 21 -51.21 -22.73 17.98
CA THR A 21 -50.38 -22.58 16.79
C THR A 21 -49.28 -23.65 16.81
N VAL A 22 -49.45 -24.70 16.01
CA VAL A 22 -48.40 -25.68 15.73
C VAL A 22 -47.33 -25.03 14.86
N ALA A 23 -46.10 -25.00 15.37
CA ALA A 23 -44.91 -24.57 14.67
C ALA A 23 -44.59 -25.52 13.50
N GLY A 24 -44.98 -25.13 12.29
CA GLY A 24 -44.45 -25.70 11.05
C GLY A 24 -43.09 -25.09 10.74
N THR A 25 -42.01 -25.84 10.97
CA THR A 25 -40.66 -25.46 10.56
C THR A 25 -40.50 -25.61 9.04
N ALA A 26 -40.64 -24.50 8.31
CA ALA A 26 -40.21 -24.40 6.92
C ALA A 26 -38.66 -24.32 6.86
N PRO A 27 -38.00 -24.94 5.87
CA PRO A 27 -36.55 -24.89 5.76
C PRO A 27 -36.12 -23.46 5.40
N ALA A 28 -35.28 -22.87 6.25
CA ALA A 28 -34.70 -21.57 6.04
C ALA A 28 -33.87 -21.56 4.74
N ARG A 29 -34.35 -20.83 3.74
CA ARG A 29 -33.55 -20.42 2.57
C ARG A 29 -32.33 -19.65 3.07
N PRO A 30 -31.09 -19.95 2.62
CA PRO A 30 -29.94 -19.16 3.01
C PRO A 30 -30.08 -17.76 2.42
N ALA A 31 -30.17 -16.76 3.31
CA ALA A 31 -30.11 -15.35 2.94
C ALA A 31 -28.82 -15.10 2.16
N ALA A 32 -28.97 -14.70 0.90
CA ALA A 32 -27.89 -14.15 0.11
C ALA A 32 -27.44 -12.84 0.79
N HIS A 33 -26.38 -12.88 1.59
CA HIS A 33 -25.68 -11.69 2.00
C HIS A 33 -25.00 -11.08 0.77
N GLN A 34 -25.75 -10.25 0.04
CA GLN A 34 -25.19 -9.23 -0.81
C GLN A 34 -24.30 -8.35 0.09
N ALA A 35 -23.01 -8.31 -0.23
CA ALA A 35 -22.12 -7.32 0.34
C ALA A 35 -22.55 -5.96 -0.22
N SER A 36 -23.48 -5.30 0.47
CA SER A 36 -23.86 -3.92 0.17
C SER A 36 -22.65 -3.04 0.40
N SER A 37 -22.05 -2.56 -0.69
CA SER A 37 -21.13 -1.44 -0.68
C SER A 37 -21.89 -0.19 -0.21
N LEU A 38 -21.89 0.04 1.10
CA LEU A 38 -22.37 1.28 1.70
C LEU A 38 -21.35 2.38 1.38
N SER A 39 -21.59 3.08 0.26
CA SER A 39 -21.01 4.39 0.00
C SER A 39 -21.60 5.38 1.00
N LEU A 40 -20.97 5.53 2.17
CA LEU A 40 -21.19 6.73 2.97
C LEU A 40 -20.66 7.92 2.16
N ARG A 41 -21.58 8.77 1.70
CA ARG A 41 -21.28 10.13 1.24
C ARG A 41 -20.62 10.88 2.40
N GLY A 42 -19.30 11.03 2.32
CA GLY A 42 -18.58 12.04 3.09
C GLY A 42 -19.02 13.46 2.68
N PRO A 43 -18.65 14.49 3.46
CA PRO A 43 -19.07 15.87 3.20
C PRO A 43 -18.63 16.27 1.80
N ALA A 44 -19.49 17.04 1.11
CA ALA A 44 -19.35 17.43 -0.30
C ALA A 44 -17.95 17.99 -0.61
N GLY A 45 -17.06 17.12 -1.09
CA GLY A 45 -15.80 17.53 -1.69
C GLY A 45 -16.10 18.31 -2.96
N SER A 46 -15.34 19.38 -3.20
CA SER A 46 -15.38 20.18 -4.42
C SER A 46 -15.40 19.27 -5.66
N GLY A 47 -16.59 19.03 -6.20
CA GLY A 47 -16.81 18.16 -7.36
C GLY A 47 -16.05 18.70 -8.57
N GLY A 48 -15.63 17.79 -9.46
CA GLY A 48 -15.02 18.17 -10.73
C GLY A 48 -15.92 19.13 -11.52
N SER A 49 -15.32 20.02 -12.29
CA SER A 49 -16.09 20.99 -13.11
C SER A 49 -16.81 20.25 -14.24
N PRO A 50 -18.05 20.60 -14.58
CA PRO A 50 -18.76 20.01 -15.72
C PRO A 50 -18.08 20.31 -17.06
N HIS A 51 -17.26 21.37 -17.12
CA HIS A 51 -16.48 21.75 -18.29
C HIS A 51 -14.99 21.54 -18.07
N GLY A 52 -14.28 21.22 -19.17
CA GLY A 52 -12.82 21.22 -19.18
C GLY A 52 -12.27 22.62 -18.91
N ARG A 53 -11.10 22.70 -18.27
CA ARG A 53 -10.48 23.98 -17.91
C ARG A 53 -8.95 23.91 -18.02
N VAL A 54 -8.29 25.06 -18.02
CA VAL A 54 -6.84 25.15 -17.92
C VAL A 54 -6.47 25.64 -16.53
N VAL A 55 -5.51 24.96 -15.89
CA VAL A 55 -5.05 25.28 -14.54
C VAL A 55 -3.59 25.69 -14.58
N GLU A 56 -3.26 26.79 -13.91
CA GLU A 56 -1.89 27.29 -13.84
C GLU A 56 -1.14 26.85 -12.59
N TYR A 57 0.11 26.45 -12.73
CA TYR A 57 0.99 26.10 -11.62
C TYR A 57 2.47 26.29 -11.99
N ARG A 58 3.19 27.14 -11.26
CA ARG A 58 4.63 27.41 -11.45
C ARG A 58 5.02 27.67 -12.90
N GLY A 59 4.26 28.53 -13.58
CA GLY A 59 4.52 28.87 -14.97
C GLY A 59 4.07 27.81 -15.99
N LEU A 60 3.32 26.79 -15.58
CA LEU A 60 2.68 25.81 -16.48
C LEU A 60 1.19 26.05 -16.60
N ARG A 61 0.67 25.93 -17.82
CA ARG A 61 -0.76 25.86 -18.15
C ARG A 61 -1.09 24.40 -18.47
N VAL A 62 -1.89 23.77 -17.62
CA VAL A 62 -2.22 22.34 -17.69
C VAL A 62 -3.69 22.19 -18.06
N PRO A 63 -4.03 21.51 -19.17
CA PRO A 63 -5.41 21.21 -19.49
C PRO A 63 -5.96 20.13 -18.54
N VAL A 64 -7.14 20.39 -18.00
CA VAL A 64 -7.86 19.51 -17.07
C VAL A 64 -9.19 19.13 -17.72
N PRO A 65 -9.43 17.83 -18.00
CA PRO A 65 -10.69 17.39 -18.57
C PRO A 65 -11.89 17.69 -17.66
N ALA A 66 -13.09 17.72 -18.25
CA ALA A 66 -14.33 17.79 -17.49
C ALA A 66 -14.43 16.64 -16.47
N GLY A 67 -15.04 16.91 -15.32
CA GLY A 67 -15.24 15.95 -14.24
C GLY A 67 -14.00 15.69 -13.37
N TRP A 68 -12.81 16.19 -13.73
CA TRP A 68 -11.60 16.00 -12.92
C TRP A 68 -11.58 16.93 -11.70
N GLU A 69 -11.18 16.37 -10.57
CA GLU A 69 -10.87 17.13 -9.36
C GLU A 69 -9.53 17.86 -9.52
N VAL A 70 -9.36 19.02 -8.89
CA VAL A 70 -8.07 19.74 -8.86
C VAL A 70 -7.74 20.11 -7.42
N HIS A 71 -6.62 19.60 -6.93
CA HIS A 71 -6.19 19.72 -5.54
C HIS A 71 -4.91 20.55 -5.45
N ARG A 72 -4.92 21.64 -4.66
CA ARG A 72 -3.73 22.45 -4.35
C ARG A 72 -3.15 21.99 -3.01
N LEU A 73 -2.13 21.14 -3.06
CA LEU A 73 -1.50 20.52 -1.89
C LEU A 73 -0.76 21.55 -1.02
N ASP A 74 -0.25 22.63 -1.62
CA ASP A 74 0.39 23.72 -0.86
C ASP A 74 -0.62 24.49 0.02
N ARG A 75 -1.92 24.41 -0.28
CA ARG A 75 -3.01 24.99 0.53
C ARG A 75 -3.68 23.97 1.44
N HIS A 76 -3.71 22.71 1.01
CA HIS A 76 -4.31 21.60 1.75
C HIS A 76 -3.28 20.47 1.90
N PRO A 77 -2.29 20.62 2.79
CA PRO A 77 -1.17 19.68 2.90
C PRO A 77 -1.59 18.29 3.39
N SER A 78 -2.76 18.16 4.02
CA SER A 78 -3.33 16.87 4.42
C SER A 78 -4.05 16.12 3.28
N GLN A 79 -4.26 16.76 2.11
CA GLN A 79 -4.96 16.13 1.00
C GLN A 79 -4.19 14.90 0.50
N CYS A 80 -4.84 13.73 0.55
CA CYS A 80 -4.28 12.52 0.01
C CYS A 80 -4.17 12.58 -1.52
N VAL A 81 -3.00 12.23 -2.05
CA VAL A 81 -2.79 12.04 -3.49
C VAL A 81 -3.24 10.62 -3.86
N ARG A 82 -4.46 10.54 -4.40
CA ARG A 82 -5.11 9.31 -4.83
C ARG A 82 -5.01 9.12 -6.34
N TYR A 83 -4.59 7.93 -6.74
CA TYR A 83 -4.45 7.50 -8.12
C TYR A 83 -5.65 6.72 -8.64
N ASP A 84 -6.60 6.36 -7.78
CA ASP A 84 -7.83 5.65 -8.15
C ASP A 84 -8.99 6.59 -8.54
N ARG A 85 -8.70 7.87 -8.76
CA ARG A 85 -9.66 8.89 -9.19
C ARG A 85 -9.06 9.85 -10.20
N HIS A 86 -9.91 10.40 -11.06
CA HIS A 86 -9.54 11.44 -12.03
C HIS A 86 -9.25 12.76 -11.33
N ALA A 87 -7.98 13.09 -11.16
CA ALA A 87 -7.57 14.27 -10.42
C ALA A 87 -6.22 14.84 -10.88
N LEU A 88 -6.10 16.17 -10.81
CA LEU A 88 -4.84 16.91 -10.90
C LEU A 88 -4.44 17.41 -9.50
N TYR A 89 -3.30 16.97 -9.01
CA TYR A 89 -2.69 17.42 -7.75
C TYR A 89 -1.53 18.36 -8.04
N LEU A 90 -1.49 19.50 -7.38
CA LEU A 90 -0.51 20.56 -7.60
C LEU A 90 0.12 20.96 -6.27
N GLY A 91 1.44 20.89 -6.19
CA GLY A 91 2.18 21.15 -4.95
C GLY A 91 2.82 19.91 -4.35
N SER A 92 3.40 20.07 -3.16
CA SER A 92 3.93 18.94 -2.39
C SER A 92 2.91 18.52 -1.33
N PRO A 93 2.58 17.22 -1.20
CA PRO A 93 1.79 16.77 -0.06
C PRO A 93 2.56 17.06 1.24
N GLY A 94 1.84 17.37 2.31
CA GLY A 94 2.41 17.50 3.64
C GLY A 94 3.01 16.17 4.13
N PRO A 95 3.71 16.17 5.28
CA PRO A 95 4.39 14.98 5.80
C PRO A 95 3.42 13.86 6.17
N GLN A 96 2.16 14.17 6.48
CA GLN A 96 1.14 13.21 6.87
C GLN A 96 -0.19 13.47 6.12
N PRO A 97 -0.32 13.00 4.88
CA PRO A 97 -1.61 13.04 4.17
C PRO A 97 -2.66 12.16 4.87
N ASP A 98 -3.91 12.62 4.91
CA ASP A 98 -5.07 11.87 5.42
C ASP A 98 -5.60 10.98 4.29
N CYS A 99 -4.93 9.85 4.09
CA CYS A 99 -5.32 8.86 3.10
C CYS A 99 -6.29 7.83 3.70
N PRO A 100 -7.24 7.30 2.91
CA PRO A 100 -8.05 6.18 3.35
C PRO A 100 -7.15 4.98 3.67
N ALA A 101 -7.59 4.07 4.54
CA ALA A 101 -6.87 2.81 4.77
C ALA A 101 -6.70 2.03 3.45
N ARG A 102 -7.80 1.93 2.68
CA ARG A 102 -7.88 1.15 1.46
C ARG A 102 -8.18 2.02 0.24
N ALA A 103 -7.23 2.07 -0.69
CA ALA A 103 -7.47 2.52 -2.06
C ALA A 103 -6.71 1.58 -3.02
N VAL A 104 -7.47 0.92 -3.90
CA VAL A 104 -6.94 -0.09 -4.83
C VAL A 104 -7.42 0.22 -6.23
N GLY A 105 -6.49 0.18 -7.16
CA GLY A 105 -6.67 0.53 -8.55
C GLY A 105 -6.00 1.85 -8.90
N ARG A 106 -5.92 2.10 -10.19
CA ARG A 106 -5.46 3.37 -10.76
C ARG A 106 -6.39 3.79 -11.89
N THR A 107 -6.44 5.08 -12.13
CA THR A 107 -7.02 5.69 -13.32
C THR A 107 -6.09 6.82 -13.77
N GLU A 108 -6.48 7.62 -14.76
CA GLU A 108 -5.69 8.78 -15.10
C GLU A 108 -5.73 9.83 -13.98
N ALA A 109 -4.55 10.12 -13.43
CA ALA A 109 -4.33 11.19 -12.47
C ALA A 109 -2.96 11.80 -12.70
N VAL A 110 -2.81 13.09 -12.42
CA VAL A 110 -1.58 13.84 -12.63
C VAL A 110 -1.19 14.52 -11.33
N HIS A 111 0.05 14.37 -10.90
CA HIS A 111 0.60 15.08 -9.75
C HIS A 111 1.82 15.88 -10.18
N ILE A 112 1.75 17.20 -10.08
CA ILE A 112 2.83 18.13 -10.41
C ILE A 112 3.34 18.77 -9.13
N GLN A 113 4.63 18.62 -8.87
CA GLN A 113 5.29 19.11 -7.67
C GLN A 113 6.60 19.83 -8.03
N PRO A 114 7.16 20.68 -7.15
CA PRO A 114 8.48 21.25 -7.37
C PRO A 114 9.54 20.16 -7.55
N ALA A 115 10.50 20.38 -8.45
CA ALA A 115 11.61 19.46 -8.69
C ALA A 115 12.46 19.28 -7.43
N GLY A 116 13.13 18.12 -7.31
CA GLY A 116 13.96 17.77 -6.15
C GLY A 116 13.18 17.34 -4.90
N ARG A 117 11.85 17.47 -4.88
CA ARG A 117 11.00 16.84 -3.86
C ARG A 117 10.63 15.42 -4.30
N GLY A 118 10.63 14.46 -3.38
CA GLY A 118 10.19 13.09 -3.62
C GLY A 118 11.17 12.21 -4.41
N ARG A 119 10.65 11.18 -5.10
CA ARG A 119 11.46 10.29 -5.94
C ARG A 119 11.98 11.03 -7.16
N THR A 120 13.28 10.90 -7.43
CA THR A 120 13.90 11.45 -8.63
C THR A 120 13.25 10.90 -9.90
N ALA A 121 12.87 11.80 -10.80
CA ALA A 121 12.52 11.41 -12.17
C ALA A 121 13.80 11.07 -12.92
N ARG A 122 13.79 9.96 -13.67
CA ARG A 122 14.91 9.61 -14.55
C ARG A 122 14.79 10.26 -15.93
N THR A 123 13.57 10.65 -16.30
CA THR A 123 13.27 11.24 -17.61
C THR A 123 13.17 12.75 -17.46
N VAL A 124 13.99 13.47 -18.22
CA VAL A 124 13.89 14.92 -18.39
C VAL A 124 13.20 15.19 -19.72
N VAL A 125 12.18 16.03 -19.73
CA VAL A 125 11.47 16.45 -20.94
C VAL A 125 11.47 17.96 -20.96
N HIS A 126 11.82 18.54 -22.10
CA HIS A 126 11.75 19.98 -22.32
C HIS A 126 10.34 20.38 -22.77
N ALA A 127 9.94 21.61 -22.46
CA ALA A 127 8.57 22.06 -22.69
C ALA A 127 8.16 22.00 -24.17
N ASP A 128 9.09 22.27 -25.09
CA ASP A 128 8.89 22.18 -26.55
C ASP A 128 8.64 20.73 -27.03
N LYS A 129 9.12 19.73 -26.29
CA LYS A 129 8.95 18.30 -26.60
C LYS A 129 7.69 17.69 -25.99
N LEU A 130 6.96 18.40 -25.13
CA LEU A 130 5.73 17.86 -24.53
C LEU A 130 4.68 17.50 -25.57
N ALA A 131 4.53 18.31 -26.63
CA ALA A 131 3.52 18.12 -27.67
C ALA A 131 3.70 16.80 -28.45
N SER A 132 4.92 16.28 -28.57
CA SER A 132 5.23 15.01 -29.23
C SER A 132 5.44 13.85 -28.25
N LEU A 133 5.35 14.08 -26.94
CA LEU A 133 5.60 13.07 -25.92
C LEU A 133 4.72 11.84 -26.11
N THR A 134 5.32 10.65 -26.13
CA THR A 134 4.61 9.37 -26.06
C THR A 134 4.71 8.80 -24.66
N VAL A 135 3.58 8.50 -24.04
CA VAL A 135 3.55 7.88 -22.71
C VAL A 135 3.76 6.37 -22.88
N PRO A 136 4.89 5.80 -22.39
CA PRO A 136 5.16 4.39 -22.56
C PRO A 136 4.21 3.54 -21.71
N ARG A 137 3.89 2.33 -22.21
CA ARG A 137 3.15 1.35 -21.42
C ARG A 137 4.11 0.66 -20.43
N THR A 138 4.16 1.16 -19.19
CA THR A 138 4.99 0.61 -18.11
C THR A 138 4.22 -0.42 -17.29
N VAL A 139 4.93 -1.28 -16.53
CA VAL A 139 4.31 -2.25 -15.62
C VAL A 139 3.53 -1.58 -14.47
N ASP A 140 3.87 -0.33 -14.14
CA ASP A 140 3.26 0.45 -13.05
C ASP A 140 2.04 1.25 -13.51
N HIS A 141 1.91 1.41 -14.82
CA HIS A 141 1.04 2.41 -15.41
C HIS A 141 1.32 3.81 -14.87
N GLU A 142 2.61 4.15 -14.79
CA GLU A 142 3.13 5.40 -14.27
C GLU A 142 4.24 5.91 -15.19
N ILE A 143 4.27 7.22 -15.37
CA ILE A 143 5.37 7.98 -15.96
C ILE A 143 5.77 9.08 -14.98
N ARG A 144 7.08 9.33 -14.83
CA ARG A 144 7.59 10.42 -14.02
C ARG A 144 8.62 11.21 -14.82
N LEU A 145 8.38 12.50 -14.97
CA LEU A 145 9.11 13.41 -15.84
C LEU A 145 9.58 14.62 -15.02
N THR A 146 10.79 15.12 -15.26
CA THR A 146 11.20 16.46 -14.81
C THR A 146 11.07 17.43 -15.98
N LEU A 147 10.48 18.60 -15.73
CA LEU A 147 10.41 19.73 -16.64
C LEU A 147 11.27 20.87 -16.08
N PRO A 148 12.55 21.00 -16.53
CA PRO A 148 13.50 21.94 -15.93
C PRO A 148 13.05 23.40 -15.99
N GLU A 149 12.40 23.80 -17.09
CA GLU A 149 12.01 25.19 -17.37
C GLU A 149 10.98 25.73 -16.38
N ALA A 150 10.13 24.86 -15.83
CA ALA A 150 9.18 25.19 -14.78
C ALA A 150 9.67 24.76 -13.38
N GLY A 151 10.83 24.08 -13.29
CA GLY A 151 11.36 23.53 -12.05
C GLY A 151 10.38 22.55 -11.38
N VAL A 152 9.72 21.69 -12.16
CA VAL A 152 8.73 20.71 -11.66
C VAL A 152 9.07 19.27 -12.01
N THR A 153 8.53 18.35 -11.20
CA THR A 153 8.38 16.94 -11.55
C THR A 153 6.89 16.63 -11.73
N ILE A 154 6.55 16.00 -12.84
CA ILE A 154 5.21 15.51 -13.18
C ILE A 154 5.19 14.00 -13.00
N THR A 155 4.31 13.50 -12.14
CA THR A 155 3.95 12.08 -12.04
C THR A 155 2.59 11.90 -12.68
N GLY A 156 2.52 11.17 -13.78
CA GLY A 156 1.27 10.75 -14.41
C GLY A 156 1.03 9.28 -14.18
N VAL A 157 -0.19 8.91 -13.78
CA VAL A 157 -0.65 7.52 -13.75
C VAL A 157 -1.79 7.34 -14.74
N TYR A 158 -2.03 6.10 -15.19
CA TYR A 158 -3.14 5.79 -16.10
C TYR A 158 -3.82 4.47 -15.77
N GLY A 159 -5.06 4.33 -16.26
CA GLY A 159 -5.88 3.13 -16.18
C GLY A 159 -5.37 2.05 -17.14
N ARG A 160 -6.20 1.53 -18.04
CA ARG A 160 -5.75 0.50 -19.00
C ARG A 160 -4.97 1.08 -20.18
N ASP A 161 -5.26 2.32 -20.54
CA ASP A 161 -4.71 3.00 -21.72
C ASP A 161 -4.14 4.38 -21.33
N PRO A 162 -2.94 4.75 -21.80
CA PRO A 162 -2.34 6.03 -21.46
C PRO A 162 -2.89 7.22 -22.26
N GLY A 163 -3.83 7.03 -23.19
CA GLY A 163 -4.24 8.06 -24.16
C GLY A 163 -4.75 9.35 -23.52
N THR A 164 -5.57 9.26 -22.48
CA THR A 164 -6.04 10.45 -21.75
C THR A 164 -4.89 11.19 -21.06
N LEU A 165 -4.01 10.47 -20.36
CA LEU A 165 -2.82 11.05 -19.74
C LEU A 165 -1.90 11.69 -20.79
N GLN A 166 -1.69 11.03 -21.92
CA GLN A 166 -0.87 11.54 -23.02
C GLN A 166 -1.45 12.84 -23.58
N ARG A 167 -2.77 12.95 -23.79
CA ARG A 167 -3.40 14.20 -24.23
C ARG A 167 -3.18 15.34 -23.24
N ILE A 168 -3.27 15.08 -21.93
CA ILE A 168 -3.03 16.09 -20.89
C ILE A 168 -1.58 16.58 -20.94
N LEU A 169 -0.62 15.66 -20.97
CA LEU A 169 0.81 16.01 -21.03
C LEU A 169 1.15 16.75 -22.33
N ARG A 170 0.65 16.28 -23.47
CA ARG A 170 0.82 16.94 -24.78
C ARG A 170 0.13 18.28 -24.90
N GLY A 171 -0.88 18.58 -24.09
CA GLY A 171 -1.54 19.88 -24.05
C GLY A 171 -0.97 20.84 -22.99
N THR A 172 -0.04 20.38 -22.15
CA THR A 172 0.61 21.23 -21.13
C THR A 172 1.62 22.18 -21.79
N ARG A 173 1.59 23.47 -21.42
CA ARG A 173 2.44 24.52 -21.99
C ARG A 173 3.07 25.38 -20.90
N LEU A 174 4.19 26.03 -21.19
CA LEU A 174 4.68 27.13 -20.34
C LEU A 174 3.78 28.36 -20.55
N SER A 175 3.40 29.03 -19.47
CA SER A 175 2.87 30.40 -19.54
C SER A 175 4.04 31.31 -19.87
N GLY A 176 3.91 32.19 -20.87
CA GLY A 176 4.98 33.12 -21.31
C GLY A 176 5.51 34.10 -20.25
N ARG A 177 5.03 34.02 -19.00
CA ARG A 177 5.49 34.81 -17.87
C ARG A 177 6.59 34.05 -17.12
N ARG A 178 7.86 34.29 -17.48
CA ARG A 178 9.02 33.86 -16.69
C ARG A 178 8.95 34.54 -15.31
N THR A 179 8.63 33.79 -14.26
CA THR A 179 9.12 34.17 -12.93
C THR A 179 10.59 33.76 -12.88
N ALA A 180 11.48 34.74 -12.84
CA ALA A 180 12.92 34.53 -12.70
C ALA A 180 13.20 33.54 -11.56
N GLY A 181 13.86 32.42 -11.89
CA GLY A 181 14.47 31.56 -10.90
C GLY A 181 15.72 32.22 -10.31
N PRO A 182 16.24 31.74 -9.16
CA PRO A 182 17.41 32.33 -8.53
C PRO A 182 18.61 32.22 -9.46
N SER A 183 19.32 33.34 -9.61
CA SER A 183 20.54 33.47 -10.40
C SER A 183 21.56 32.38 -10.01
N LYS A 184 22.17 31.76 -11.02
CA LYS A 184 23.35 30.90 -10.82
C LYS A 184 24.47 31.75 -10.21
N PRO A 185 25.36 31.20 -9.35
CA PRO A 185 26.60 31.87 -9.00
C PRO A 185 27.48 31.93 -10.25
N ASP A 186 27.89 33.14 -10.63
CA ASP A 186 28.89 33.35 -11.67
C ASP A 186 30.23 32.75 -11.23
N VAL A 187 30.74 31.82 -12.04
CA VAL A 187 32.09 31.31 -11.94
C VAL A 187 32.91 32.08 -12.95
N HIS A 188 33.46 33.21 -12.54
CA HIS A 188 34.55 33.85 -13.28
C HIS A 188 35.84 33.86 -12.47
N ARG A 189 36.83 33.29 -13.16
CA ARG A 189 38.20 32.97 -12.83
C ARG A 189 39.00 34.27 -12.79
N MET A 190 39.63 34.59 -11.67
CA MET A 190 40.83 35.44 -11.65
C MET A 190 41.93 34.69 -10.89
N ALA A 191 43.07 34.57 -11.55
CA ALA A 191 44.27 33.93 -11.07
C ALA A 191 45.14 34.92 -10.28
N THR A 192 45.95 34.31 -9.39
CA THR A 192 47.20 34.79 -8.79
C THR A 192 47.19 36.03 -7.89
N ALA A 193 47.39 35.80 -6.59
CA ALA A 193 48.49 36.39 -5.82
C ALA A 193 48.64 35.65 -4.47
N VAL A 194 49.79 35.02 -4.26
CA VAL A 194 50.24 34.49 -2.96
C VAL A 194 51.19 35.55 -2.37
N PRO A 195 50.99 35.94 -1.10
CA PRO A 195 52.13 36.28 -0.26
C PRO A 195 52.10 35.52 1.08
N SER A 196 53.18 34.75 1.26
CA SER A 196 53.99 34.43 2.44
C SER A 196 53.51 34.77 3.86
N ALA A 197 53.60 33.76 4.73
CA ALA A 197 53.58 33.88 6.19
C ALA A 197 54.96 34.27 6.77
N PRO A 198 54.99 34.90 7.96
CA PRO A 198 56.05 34.64 8.96
C PRO A 198 55.45 34.50 10.40
N PRO A 199 56.22 34.21 11.48
CA PRO A 199 56.26 32.90 12.13
C PRO A 199 55.71 32.89 13.58
N GLU A 200 55.80 31.71 14.20
CA GLU A 200 55.43 31.34 15.58
C GLU A 200 55.79 32.34 16.70
N GLY A 201 54.94 32.35 17.73
CA GLY A 201 55.19 32.97 19.02
C GLY A 201 54.31 32.38 20.14
N THR A 202 54.85 31.34 20.78
CA THR A 202 54.85 31.04 22.23
C THR A 202 53.54 31.03 23.03
N ALA A 203 53.21 29.84 23.57
CA ALA A 203 52.22 29.62 24.63
C ALA A 203 52.67 30.16 26.01
N PRO A 204 51.75 30.24 26.99
CA PRO A 204 52.09 29.64 28.28
C PRO A 204 51.00 28.73 28.87
N SER A 205 51.55 27.82 29.67
CA SER A 205 50.99 26.67 30.34
C SER A 205 49.90 26.95 31.38
N GLY A 206 48.90 26.07 31.43
CA GLY A 206 48.04 25.83 32.59
C GLY A 206 48.14 24.34 32.98
N GLY A 207 48.41 24.08 34.27
CA GLY A 207 48.75 22.77 34.85
C GLY A 207 47.60 21.75 35.01
N PRO A 208 47.80 20.68 35.82
CA PRO A 208 47.40 19.32 35.46
C PRO A 208 46.01 18.91 35.98
N VAL A 209 45.25 18.19 35.14
CA VAL A 209 44.04 17.44 35.54
C VAL A 209 44.42 15.97 35.75
N PRO A 210 44.04 15.33 36.87
CA PRO A 210 44.44 13.95 37.18
C PRO A 210 43.81 12.91 36.23
N PRO A 211 44.47 11.75 36.02
CA PRO A 211 43.95 10.71 35.14
C PRO A 211 42.77 9.98 35.78
N ALA A 212 41.65 9.89 35.05
CA ALA A 212 40.53 9.02 35.41
C ALA A 212 40.92 7.55 35.20
N ALA A 213 40.62 6.71 36.20
CA ALA A 213 40.90 5.28 36.20
C ALA A 213 40.16 4.52 35.06
N PRO A 214 40.73 3.42 34.54
CA PRO A 214 40.09 2.62 33.50
C PRO A 214 38.90 1.84 34.07
N VAL A 215 37.72 2.07 33.49
CA VAL A 215 36.51 1.27 33.73
C VAL A 215 36.69 -0.07 32.98
N PRO A 216 36.47 -1.24 33.59
CA PRO A 216 36.61 -2.52 32.89
C PRO A 216 35.62 -2.61 31.73
N ALA A 217 36.14 -2.94 30.54
CA ALA A 217 35.31 -3.30 29.41
C ALA A 217 34.57 -4.61 29.70
N GLU A 218 33.28 -4.54 30.03
CA GLU A 218 32.41 -5.71 30.00
C GLU A 218 32.36 -6.24 28.57
N SER A 219 32.83 -7.47 28.41
CA SER A 219 32.71 -8.23 27.17
C SER A 219 31.22 -8.39 26.82
N PRO A 220 30.78 -8.12 25.59
CA PRO A 220 29.39 -8.34 25.23
C PRO A 220 29.09 -9.84 25.32
N SER A 221 28.16 -10.19 26.20
CA SER A 221 27.61 -11.54 26.33
C SER A 221 27.10 -12.02 24.98
N THR A 222 27.72 -13.07 24.46
CA THR A 222 27.25 -13.86 23.32
C THR A 222 25.97 -14.60 23.72
N GLY A 223 24.80 -14.02 23.44
CA GLY A 223 23.53 -14.68 23.84
C GLY A 223 22.19 -14.07 23.45
N GLN A 224 22.11 -13.00 22.64
CA GLN A 224 20.83 -12.48 22.15
C GLN A 224 20.93 -12.04 20.68
N GLY A 225 20.61 -12.93 19.75
CA GLY A 225 20.19 -12.49 18.42
C GLY A 225 19.03 -11.52 18.60
N THR A 226 19.18 -10.29 18.14
CA THR A 226 18.24 -9.21 18.48
C THR A 226 16.81 -9.61 18.09
N ALA A 227 15.78 -9.21 18.83
CA ALA A 227 14.38 -9.53 18.48
C ALA A 227 13.98 -9.10 17.05
N LEU A 228 14.79 -8.24 16.41
CA LEU A 228 14.68 -7.81 15.02
C LEU A 228 15.34 -8.75 13.99
N GLU A 229 16.16 -9.70 14.41
CA GLU A 229 16.73 -10.73 13.52
C GLU A 229 15.77 -11.89 13.27
N ARG A 230 14.85 -12.15 14.23
CA ARG A 230 13.81 -13.17 14.07
C ARG A 230 13.03 -12.91 12.78
N PRO A 231 12.78 -13.94 11.96
CA PRO A 231 12.09 -13.77 10.68
C PRO A 231 10.58 -13.50 10.85
N TRP A 232 10.07 -13.52 12.07
CA TRP A 232 8.66 -13.34 12.42
C TRP A 232 8.48 -12.52 13.70
N VAL A 233 7.25 -12.02 13.93
CA VAL A 233 6.89 -11.27 15.13
C VAL A 233 5.47 -11.62 15.61
N ARG A 234 5.24 -11.46 16.91
CA ARG A 234 3.90 -11.38 17.50
C ARG A 234 3.55 -9.98 17.96
N GLY A 235 2.39 -9.49 17.56
CA GLY A 235 1.84 -8.22 18.05
C GLY A 235 0.91 -7.52 17.07
N ARG A 236 0.32 -6.43 17.54
CA ARG A 236 -0.58 -5.59 16.73
C ARG A 236 0.18 -4.97 15.55
N GLY A 237 -0.49 -4.94 14.42
CA GLY A 237 -0.08 -4.22 13.23
C GLY A 237 -1.18 -3.31 12.69
N PHE A 238 -0.84 -2.51 11.71
CA PHE A 238 -1.79 -1.72 10.95
C PHE A 238 -1.31 -1.52 9.51
N ASP A 239 -2.24 -1.25 8.61
CA ASP A 239 -1.94 -0.78 7.27
C ASP A 239 -2.72 0.49 6.95
N THR A 240 -2.11 1.33 6.10
CA THR A 240 -2.73 2.54 5.57
C THR A 240 -2.14 2.83 4.20
N CYS A 241 -2.93 3.47 3.33
CA CYS A 241 -2.61 3.55 1.92
C CYS A 241 -1.31 4.32 1.63
N THR A 242 -0.93 5.31 2.44
CA THR A 242 0.34 6.06 2.31
C THR A 242 1.22 5.85 3.54
N ALA A 243 2.50 5.52 3.32
CA ALA A 243 3.49 5.39 4.40
C ALA A 243 3.45 6.63 5.32
N PRO A 244 3.21 6.47 6.64
CA PRO A 244 3.12 7.61 7.56
C PRO A 244 4.43 8.39 7.70
N SER A 245 4.35 9.60 8.24
CA SER A 245 5.53 10.39 8.59
C SER A 245 6.36 9.70 9.69
N LEU A 246 7.66 9.98 9.77
CA LEU A 246 8.49 9.44 10.85
C LEU A 246 8.03 9.89 12.25
N ALA A 247 7.43 11.07 12.38
CA ALA A 247 6.86 11.55 13.63
C ALA A 247 5.64 10.70 14.05
N THR A 248 4.76 10.41 13.09
CA THR A 248 3.61 9.52 13.27
C THR A 248 4.06 8.12 13.66
N MET A 249 5.07 7.58 12.96
CA MET A 249 5.63 6.26 13.30
C MET A 249 6.15 6.24 14.74
N ARG A 250 6.88 7.27 15.20
CA ARG A 250 7.28 7.35 16.62
C ARG A 250 6.08 7.39 17.57
N ALA A 251 5.09 8.23 17.28
CA ALA A 251 3.89 8.39 18.13
C ALA A 251 3.06 7.08 18.23
N TRP A 252 3.01 6.30 17.14
CA TRP A 252 2.25 5.05 17.07
C TRP A 252 3.02 3.82 17.57
N ARG A 253 4.35 3.94 17.76
CA ARG A 253 5.20 2.80 18.10
C ARG A 253 4.81 2.08 19.39
N PRO A 254 4.39 2.76 20.48
CA PRO A 254 3.94 2.06 21.69
C PRO A 254 2.75 1.13 21.44
N SER A 255 1.86 1.47 20.49
CA SER A 255 0.63 0.73 20.22
C SER A 255 0.80 -0.41 19.21
N PHE A 256 1.75 -0.27 18.28
CA PHE A 256 1.93 -1.19 17.15
C PHE A 256 3.37 -1.62 16.96
N LYS A 257 3.56 -2.92 16.70
CA LYS A 257 4.87 -3.52 16.38
C LYS A 257 5.08 -3.69 14.88
N VAL A 258 3.99 -3.78 14.12
CA VAL A 258 4.01 -4.09 12.67
C VAL A 258 3.33 -2.96 11.91
N THR A 259 3.83 -2.65 10.72
CA THR A 259 3.09 -1.83 9.75
C THR A 259 3.27 -2.37 8.34
N ASN A 260 2.26 -2.22 7.50
CA ASN A 260 2.35 -2.52 6.08
C ASN A 260 2.88 -1.34 5.26
N ILE A 261 3.63 -1.64 4.20
CA ILE A 261 4.05 -0.68 3.20
C ILE A 261 3.72 -1.15 1.78
N TYR A 262 3.11 -0.27 0.98
CA TYR A 262 2.77 -0.58 -0.40
C TYR A 262 3.91 -0.21 -1.36
N ILE A 263 4.75 -1.19 -1.67
CA ILE A 263 6.02 -0.95 -2.38
C ILE A 263 5.81 -0.69 -3.88
N GLY A 264 4.66 -1.08 -4.44
CA GLY A 264 4.30 -0.77 -5.81
C GLY A 264 3.15 -1.61 -6.36
N GLY A 265 3.13 -1.74 -7.68
CA GLY A 265 2.11 -2.45 -8.44
C GLY A 265 1.10 -1.51 -9.09
N VAL A 266 0.58 -1.96 -10.24
CA VAL A 266 -0.31 -1.21 -11.12
C VAL A 266 -1.64 -0.82 -10.46
N ALA A 267 -2.05 -1.54 -9.41
CA ALA A 267 -3.27 -1.25 -8.66
C ALA A 267 -2.98 -0.56 -7.32
N ARG A 268 -1.76 -0.03 -7.08
CA ARG A 268 -1.49 0.76 -5.87
C ARG A 268 -2.17 2.12 -5.94
N GLY A 269 -3.16 2.34 -5.07
CA GLY A 269 -4.10 3.48 -5.18
C GLY A 269 -3.64 4.82 -4.61
N CYS A 270 -2.60 4.88 -3.77
CA CYS A 270 -2.08 6.16 -3.26
C CYS A 270 -0.63 6.41 -3.64
N ALA A 271 -0.27 7.70 -3.70
CA ALA A 271 1.12 8.10 -3.73
C ALA A 271 1.86 7.68 -2.45
N GLN A 272 3.18 7.52 -2.55
CA GLN A 272 4.04 7.20 -1.43
C GLN A 272 5.12 8.28 -1.23
N PRO A 273 4.75 9.50 -0.81
CA PRO A 273 5.71 10.59 -0.65
C PRO A 273 6.80 10.29 0.39
N ASN A 274 6.49 9.52 1.43
CA ASN A 274 7.43 9.18 2.51
C ASN A 274 8.25 7.90 2.25
N LEU A 275 7.75 6.96 1.43
CA LEU A 275 8.35 5.64 1.31
C LEU A 275 9.64 5.67 0.50
N THR A 276 10.76 5.69 1.22
CA THR A 276 12.13 5.68 0.69
C THR A 276 12.98 4.66 1.44
N ALA A 277 14.16 4.32 0.91
CA ALA A 277 15.10 3.47 1.64
C ALA A 277 15.50 4.07 3.01
N SER A 278 15.64 5.40 3.09
CA SER A 278 15.91 6.09 4.37
C SER A 278 14.77 5.94 5.37
N TRP A 279 13.52 6.09 4.89
CA TRP A 279 12.34 5.86 5.73
C TRP A 279 12.28 4.42 6.25
N VAL A 280 12.49 3.44 5.38
CA VAL A 280 12.51 2.02 5.74
C VAL A 280 13.54 1.76 6.84
N ARG A 281 14.80 2.22 6.65
CA ARG A 281 15.85 2.06 7.67
C ARG A 281 15.48 2.71 9.00
N ARG A 282 14.95 3.95 8.98
CA ARG A 282 14.60 4.68 10.20
C ARG A 282 13.43 4.03 10.95
N VAL A 283 12.41 3.56 10.25
CA VAL A 283 11.27 2.84 10.85
C VAL A 283 11.69 1.49 11.42
N ARG A 284 12.59 0.78 10.72
CA ARG A 284 13.23 -0.43 11.24
C ARG A 284 14.04 -0.18 12.51
N ALA A 285 14.81 0.91 12.55
CA ALA A 285 15.58 1.33 13.73
C ALA A 285 14.68 1.74 14.91
N MET A 286 13.44 2.22 14.66
CA MET A 286 12.42 2.41 15.71
C MET A 286 11.85 1.09 16.25
N GLY A 287 12.28 -0.06 15.71
CA GLY A 287 11.83 -1.38 16.11
C GLY A 287 10.51 -1.83 15.50
N TYR A 288 10.03 -1.16 14.44
CA TYR A 288 8.90 -1.66 13.66
C TYR A 288 9.29 -2.85 12.79
N ARG A 289 8.34 -3.74 12.58
CA ARG A 289 8.35 -4.78 11.55
C ARG A 289 7.51 -4.36 10.35
N LEU A 290 7.94 -4.73 9.16
CA LEU A 290 7.32 -4.30 7.90
C LEU A 290 6.74 -5.48 7.13
N THR A 291 5.47 -5.38 6.75
CA THR A 291 4.88 -6.20 5.68
C THR A 291 5.00 -5.44 4.36
N ALA A 292 5.91 -5.85 3.48
CA ALA A 292 6.10 -5.19 2.19
C ALA A 292 5.17 -5.79 1.15
N THR A 293 4.20 -5.00 0.68
CA THR A 293 3.07 -5.47 -0.12
C THR A 293 3.05 -4.85 -1.52
N TYR A 294 2.85 -5.69 -2.53
CA TYR A 294 2.79 -5.34 -3.94
C TYR A 294 1.36 -5.48 -4.48
N VAL A 295 0.77 -4.37 -4.92
CA VAL A 295 -0.63 -4.28 -5.36
C VAL A 295 -0.72 -4.39 -6.89
N GLY A 296 -0.64 -5.61 -7.39
CA GLY A 296 -0.60 -5.92 -8.82
C GLY A 296 -1.98 -6.02 -9.49
N LEU A 297 -2.03 -6.71 -10.63
CA LEU A 297 -3.28 -7.00 -11.34
C LEU A 297 -4.20 -7.91 -10.51
N GLN A 298 -5.47 -7.55 -10.45
CA GLN A 298 -6.48 -8.26 -9.67
C GLN A 298 -7.17 -9.36 -10.48
N ALA A 299 -7.91 -10.23 -9.79
CA ALA A 299 -8.58 -11.38 -10.39
C ALA A 299 -9.49 -10.99 -11.58
N PRO A 300 -9.60 -11.84 -12.62
CA PRO A 300 -10.37 -11.54 -13.83
C PRO A 300 -11.87 -11.32 -13.58
N CYS A 301 -12.41 -11.91 -12.50
CA CYS A 301 -13.82 -11.84 -12.16
C CYS A 301 -14.18 -10.74 -11.13
N GLY A 302 -13.24 -9.86 -10.78
CA GLY A 302 -13.48 -8.73 -9.88
C GLY A 302 -13.93 -7.45 -10.60
N ALA A 303 -14.28 -6.43 -9.82
CA ALA A 303 -14.68 -5.11 -10.31
C ALA A 303 -13.50 -4.16 -10.58
N HIS A 304 -12.27 -4.56 -10.22
CA HIS A 304 -11.08 -3.73 -10.41
C HIS A 304 -10.77 -3.51 -11.89
N ALA A 305 -10.37 -2.27 -12.24
CA ALA A 305 -10.00 -1.92 -13.60
C ALA A 305 -8.73 -2.67 -14.05
N GLN A 306 -7.73 -2.73 -13.18
CA GLN A 306 -6.47 -3.47 -13.33
C GLN A 306 -6.69 -4.95 -13.04
N ARG A 307 -6.97 -5.73 -14.08
CA ARG A 307 -7.18 -7.18 -13.96
C ARG A 307 -6.39 -7.94 -15.01
N PHE A 308 -5.92 -9.13 -14.65
CA PHE A 308 -5.36 -10.08 -15.61
C PHE A 308 -6.48 -10.91 -16.25
N THR A 309 -6.13 -11.69 -17.28
CA THR A 309 -7.04 -12.64 -17.93
C THR A 309 -6.60 -14.08 -17.63
N ALA A 310 -7.51 -15.05 -17.82
CA ALA A 310 -7.18 -16.46 -17.58
C ALA A 310 -5.94 -16.95 -18.36
N GLY A 311 -5.76 -16.47 -19.59
CA GLY A 311 -4.62 -16.81 -20.46
C GLY A 311 -3.34 -15.99 -20.21
N SER A 312 -3.39 -14.95 -19.38
CA SER A 312 -2.21 -14.17 -18.99
C SER A 312 -1.76 -14.40 -17.54
N ALA A 313 -2.53 -15.14 -16.75
CA ALA A 313 -2.31 -15.37 -15.32
C ALA A 313 -0.86 -15.72 -14.95
N SER A 314 -0.29 -16.76 -15.57
CA SER A 314 1.08 -17.21 -15.28
C SER A 314 2.11 -16.11 -15.57
N ARG A 315 2.08 -15.54 -16.78
CA ARG A 315 3.00 -14.45 -17.18
C ARG A 315 2.89 -13.24 -16.26
N GLN A 316 1.69 -12.89 -15.82
CA GLN A 316 1.48 -11.73 -14.94
C GLN A 316 1.94 -12.00 -13.50
N GLY A 317 1.80 -13.24 -12.99
CA GLY A 317 2.37 -13.66 -11.72
C GLY A 317 3.90 -13.51 -11.69
N THR A 318 4.57 -14.01 -12.73
CA THR A 318 6.02 -13.88 -12.91
C THR A 318 6.45 -12.40 -12.99
N ARG A 319 5.77 -11.59 -13.80
CA ARG A 319 6.09 -10.16 -13.97
C ARG A 319 5.91 -9.39 -12.66
N ALA A 320 4.85 -9.67 -11.92
CA ALA A 320 4.61 -9.06 -10.61
C ALA A 320 5.74 -9.39 -9.63
N ALA A 321 6.16 -10.66 -9.55
CA ALA A 321 7.23 -11.08 -8.64
C ALA A 321 8.57 -10.39 -8.95
N ALA A 322 8.97 -10.35 -10.23
CA ALA A 322 10.17 -9.66 -10.65
C ALA A 322 10.13 -8.17 -10.32
N ASP A 323 8.97 -7.52 -10.50
CA ASP A 323 8.82 -6.10 -10.19
C ASP A 323 8.79 -5.80 -8.69
N ALA A 324 8.12 -6.63 -7.90
CA ALA A 324 8.13 -6.54 -6.44
C ALA A 324 9.56 -6.66 -5.89
N ALA A 325 10.35 -7.63 -6.39
CA ALA A 325 11.74 -7.80 -6.01
C ALA A 325 12.60 -6.57 -6.33
N ARG A 326 12.45 -5.98 -7.54
CA ARG A 326 13.16 -4.74 -7.89
C ARG A 326 12.82 -3.58 -6.96
N ARG A 327 11.54 -3.42 -6.60
CA ARG A 327 11.09 -2.35 -5.69
C ARG A 327 11.58 -2.56 -4.27
N ALA A 328 11.56 -3.80 -3.79
CA ALA A 328 12.10 -4.17 -2.50
C ALA A 328 13.60 -3.82 -2.42
N ARG A 329 14.40 -4.21 -3.44
CA ARG A 329 15.82 -3.82 -3.55
C ARG A 329 16.01 -2.31 -3.55
N ALA A 330 15.20 -1.57 -4.32
CA ALA A 330 15.27 -0.10 -4.36
C ALA A 330 14.90 0.59 -3.02
N LEU A 331 14.15 -0.09 -2.16
CA LEU A 331 13.84 0.35 -0.80
C LEU A 331 14.85 -0.16 0.24
N GLY A 332 15.87 -0.90 -0.18
CA GLY A 332 16.87 -1.48 0.72
C GLY A 332 16.34 -2.65 1.55
N ILE A 333 15.25 -3.30 1.13
CA ILE A 333 14.77 -4.53 1.77
C ILE A 333 15.71 -5.66 1.33
N PRO A 334 16.39 -6.37 2.26
CA PRO A 334 17.34 -7.41 1.89
C PRO A 334 16.69 -8.63 1.25
N ALA A 335 17.49 -9.41 0.51
CA ALA A 335 17.10 -10.75 0.09
C ALA A 335 16.71 -11.64 1.29
N GLY A 336 15.90 -12.66 1.04
CA GLY A 336 15.36 -13.58 2.03
C GLY A 336 14.20 -13.01 2.86
N LYS A 337 13.85 -11.73 2.70
CA LYS A 337 12.72 -11.10 3.41
C LYS A 337 11.38 -11.39 2.72
N PRO A 338 10.25 -11.35 3.45
CA PRO A 338 8.93 -11.63 2.89
C PRO A 338 8.41 -10.47 2.05
N LEU A 339 7.86 -10.79 0.87
CA LEU A 339 7.11 -9.85 0.03
C LEU A 339 5.71 -10.42 -0.21
N TYR A 340 4.69 -9.62 0.06
CA TYR A 340 3.28 -10.01 -0.05
C TYR A 340 2.72 -9.54 -1.39
N TYR A 341 2.09 -10.44 -2.14
CA TYR A 341 1.20 -10.03 -3.23
C TYR A 341 -0.17 -9.70 -2.66
N ASP A 342 -0.75 -8.57 -3.06
CA ASP A 342 -2.13 -8.22 -2.75
C ASP A 342 -3.08 -8.75 -3.83
N MET A 343 -3.75 -9.86 -3.53
CA MET A 343 -4.85 -10.39 -4.33
C MET A 343 -6.16 -10.16 -3.59
N GLU A 344 -6.91 -9.17 -4.03
CA GLU A 344 -8.18 -8.81 -3.43
C GLU A 344 -9.22 -9.93 -3.54
N ALA A 345 -10.27 -9.81 -2.72
CA ALA A 345 -11.37 -10.77 -2.73
C ALA A 345 -11.97 -10.92 -4.14
N TYR A 346 -12.26 -12.16 -4.54
CA TYR A 346 -12.83 -12.47 -5.84
C TYR A 346 -13.92 -13.54 -5.70
N ASN A 347 -14.78 -13.64 -6.73
CA ASN A 347 -15.81 -14.67 -6.76
C ASN A 347 -15.17 -16.05 -7.02
N HIS A 348 -14.77 -16.72 -5.95
CA HIS A 348 -14.10 -18.02 -6.01
C HIS A 348 -14.97 -19.19 -6.46
N ARG A 349 -16.29 -19.00 -6.51
CA ARG A 349 -17.23 -20.00 -7.04
C ARG A 349 -17.13 -20.10 -8.56
N LYS A 350 -16.62 -19.05 -9.23
CA LYS A 350 -16.31 -19.09 -10.66
C LYS A 350 -15.03 -19.89 -10.90
N GLY A 351 -15.17 -21.16 -11.28
CA GLY A 351 -14.06 -22.11 -11.44
C GLY A 351 -12.93 -21.59 -12.34
N THR A 352 -13.25 -20.96 -13.47
CA THR A 352 -12.27 -20.36 -14.39
C THR A 352 -11.49 -19.21 -13.75
N CYS A 353 -12.15 -18.38 -12.94
CA CYS A 353 -11.51 -17.29 -12.19
C CYS A 353 -10.58 -17.84 -11.10
N ARG A 354 -11.07 -18.80 -10.31
CA ARG A 354 -10.28 -19.47 -9.28
C ARG A 354 -9.03 -20.12 -9.88
N ALA A 355 -9.17 -20.88 -10.96
CA ALA A 355 -8.03 -21.52 -11.63
C ALA A 355 -7.02 -20.48 -12.15
N ALA A 356 -7.49 -19.34 -12.67
CA ALA A 356 -6.62 -18.26 -13.10
C ALA A 356 -5.86 -17.61 -11.93
N VAL A 357 -6.51 -17.35 -10.80
CA VAL A 357 -5.85 -16.82 -9.59
C VAL A 357 -4.82 -17.81 -9.06
N LEU A 358 -5.18 -19.09 -8.99
CA LEU A 358 -4.27 -20.14 -8.53
C LEU A 358 -3.00 -20.22 -9.40
N ARG A 359 -3.13 -20.21 -10.74
CA ARG A 359 -1.98 -20.15 -11.66
C ARG A 359 -1.15 -18.87 -11.51
N PHE A 360 -1.80 -17.74 -11.28
CA PHE A 360 -1.11 -16.47 -11.01
C PHE A 360 -0.25 -16.58 -9.76
N VAL A 361 -0.84 -17.05 -8.64
CA VAL A 361 -0.16 -17.17 -7.35
C VAL A 361 1.00 -18.16 -7.42
N ASP A 362 0.81 -19.29 -8.08
CA ASP A 362 1.86 -20.30 -8.31
C ASP A 362 3.09 -19.69 -9.00
N ASN A 363 2.88 -18.93 -10.08
CA ASN A 363 3.97 -18.27 -10.82
C ASN A 363 4.56 -17.06 -10.08
N TRP A 364 3.78 -16.39 -9.22
CA TRP A 364 4.31 -15.40 -8.28
C TRP A 364 5.25 -16.05 -7.27
N VAL A 365 4.84 -17.19 -6.69
CA VAL A 365 5.61 -17.92 -5.68
C VAL A 365 6.93 -18.38 -6.26
N ASP A 366 6.90 -19.06 -7.40
CA ASP A 366 8.12 -19.63 -8.00
C ASP A 366 9.09 -18.54 -8.43
N ARG A 367 8.61 -17.51 -9.14
CA ARG A 367 9.49 -16.42 -9.58
C ARG A 367 10.08 -15.65 -8.41
N LEU A 368 9.32 -15.39 -7.35
CA LEU A 368 9.82 -14.60 -6.24
C LEU A 368 10.89 -15.34 -5.42
N LYS A 369 10.80 -16.68 -5.35
CA LYS A 369 11.90 -17.52 -4.82
C LYS A 369 13.17 -17.36 -5.67
N THR A 370 13.05 -17.41 -7.00
CA THR A 370 14.20 -17.19 -7.91
C THR A 370 14.78 -15.78 -7.78
N GLU A 371 13.95 -14.77 -7.48
CA GLU A 371 14.41 -13.40 -7.19
C GLU A 371 15.07 -13.26 -5.80
N GLY A 372 15.13 -14.34 -5.02
CA GLY A 372 15.77 -14.40 -3.71
C GLY A 372 14.92 -13.87 -2.55
N TYR A 373 13.60 -13.80 -2.68
CA TYR A 373 12.68 -13.34 -1.62
C TYR A 373 11.73 -14.44 -1.16
N GLN A 374 11.13 -14.26 0.03
CA GLN A 374 10.10 -15.17 0.52
C GLN A 374 8.73 -14.76 -0.03
N PRO A 375 8.08 -15.60 -0.87
CA PRO A 375 6.77 -15.26 -1.42
C PRO A 375 5.68 -15.37 -0.38
N CYS A 376 4.96 -14.29 -0.15
CA CYS A 376 3.80 -14.27 0.72
C CYS A 376 2.58 -13.73 -0.04
N LEU A 377 1.40 -13.95 0.53
CA LEU A 377 0.13 -13.60 -0.10
C LEU A 377 -0.77 -12.89 0.90
N TYR A 378 -1.24 -11.71 0.50
CA TYR A 378 -2.45 -11.13 1.06
C TYR A 378 -3.67 -11.54 0.24
N SER A 379 -4.73 -11.98 0.91
CA SER A 379 -6.06 -12.16 0.30
C SER A 379 -7.16 -12.34 1.34
N SER A 380 -8.41 -12.39 0.90
CA SER A 380 -9.55 -12.75 1.75
C SER A 380 -9.44 -14.19 2.24
N ALA A 381 -9.72 -14.40 3.53
CA ALA A 381 -9.88 -15.72 4.14
C ALA A 381 -10.96 -16.55 3.42
N LYS A 382 -11.98 -15.90 2.85
CA LYS A 382 -13.12 -16.55 2.20
C LYS A 382 -12.89 -16.90 0.72
N SER A 383 -11.84 -16.35 0.10
CA SER A 383 -11.47 -16.64 -1.30
C SER A 383 -10.00 -17.08 -1.44
N GLY A 384 -9.07 -16.16 -1.67
CA GLY A 384 -7.72 -16.48 -2.12
C GLY A 384 -6.94 -17.34 -1.12
N ILE A 385 -7.01 -17.03 0.18
CA ILE A 385 -6.31 -17.83 1.20
C ILE A 385 -6.90 -19.24 1.30
N ARG A 386 -8.22 -19.36 1.25
CA ARG A 386 -8.92 -20.65 1.24
C ARG A 386 -8.58 -21.47 0.00
N ASP A 387 -8.65 -20.87 -1.17
CA ASP A 387 -8.40 -21.56 -2.44
C ASP A 387 -6.95 -22.01 -2.55
N VAL A 388 -6.00 -21.11 -2.23
CA VAL A 388 -4.57 -21.43 -2.22
C VAL A 388 -4.27 -22.47 -1.14
N GLY A 389 -4.94 -22.45 0.01
CA GLY A 389 -4.74 -23.45 1.06
C GLY A 389 -5.14 -24.86 0.63
N ARG A 390 -6.22 -24.99 -0.16
CA ARG A 390 -6.75 -26.27 -0.67
C ARG A 390 -6.08 -26.80 -1.94
N SER A 391 -5.32 -25.97 -2.66
CA SER A 391 -4.69 -26.41 -3.91
C SER A 391 -3.53 -27.38 -3.68
N SER A 392 -2.99 -28.00 -4.73
CA SER A 392 -1.71 -28.73 -4.70
C SER A 392 -0.53 -27.91 -5.25
N LEU A 393 -0.78 -26.65 -5.65
CA LEU A 393 0.21 -25.75 -6.25
C LEU A 393 1.25 -25.24 -5.25
N SER A 394 2.32 -24.62 -5.77
CA SER A 394 3.35 -23.96 -4.97
C SER A 394 2.72 -22.99 -3.97
N LYS A 395 2.94 -23.27 -2.68
CA LYS A 395 2.35 -22.47 -1.59
C LYS A 395 3.19 -21.23 -1.30
N PRO A 396 2.56 -20.07 -1.05
CA PRO A 396 3.24 -18.97 -0.38
C PRO A 396 3.88 -19.43 0.92
N SER A 397 5.05 -18.88 1.23
CA SER A 397 5.78 -19.11 2.48
C SER A 397 5.08 -18.50 3.69
N CYS A 398 4.27 -17.45 3.50
CA CYS A 398 3.45 -16.86 4.54
C CYS A 398 2.19 -16.18 3.99
N VAL A 399 1.23 -15.90 4.87
CA VAL A 399 -0.06 -15.31 4.50
C VAL A 399 -0.44 -14.14 5.40
N TRP A 400 -1.07 -13.15 4.80
CA TRP A 400 -1.78 -12.07 5.47
C TRP A 400 -3.26 -12.17 5.05
N PHE A 401 -4.12 -12.66 5.93
CA PHE A 401 -5.50 -12.96 5.54
C PHE A 401 -6.48 -11.92 6.08
N ALA A 402 -7.37 -11.43 5.21
CA ALA A 402 -8.46 -10.55 5.61
C ALA A 402 -9.67 -11.37 6.06
N ASN A 403 -10.06 -11.20 7.32
CA ASN A 403 -11.36 -11.60 7.84
C ASN A 403 -11.78 -10.58 8.91
N TRP A 404 -12.65 -9.65 8.54
CA TRP A 404 -13.05 -8.52 9.37
C TRP A 404 -14.08 -8.89 10.45
N ASP A 405 -13.72 -9.88 11.27
CA ASP A 405 -14.54 -10.40 12.36
C ASP A 405 -14.30 -9.68 13.70
N ARG A 406 -13.47 -8.64 13.70
CA ARG A 406 -13.01 -7.88 14.87
C ARG A 406 -12.24 -8.73 15.89
N ARG A 407 -11.78 -9.92 15.53
CA ARG A 407 -11.01 -10.82 16.41
C ARG A 407 -9.53 -10.75 16.07
N ALA A 408 -8.75 -10.15 16.96
CA ALA A 408 -7.29 -10.09 16.86
C ALA A 408 -6.63 -11.44 17.22
N LYS A 409 -6.99 -12.51 16.50
CA LYS A 409 -6.40 -13.85 16.60
C LYS A 409 -6.08 -14.39 15.21
N VAL A 410 -4.85 -14.84 15.01
CA VAL A 410 -4.41 -15.47 13.75
C VAL A 410 -4.79 -16.95 13.65
N TYR A 411 -5.27 -17.58 14.73
CA TYR A 411 -5.69 -18.99 14.81
C TYR A 411 -7.16 -19.09 15.23
N GLY A 412 -7.78 -20.24 14.96
CA GLY A 412 -9.21 -20.48 15.16
C GLY A 412 -10.12 -19.80 14.13
N ASP A 413 -9.60 -19.45 12.96
CA ASP A 413 -10.39 -18.85 11.88
C ASP A 413 -11.19 -19.93 11.13
N PRO A 414 -12.52 -19.78 10.96
CA PRO A 414 -13.35 -20.82 10.35
C PRO A 414 -13.04 -21.10 8.87
N PHE A 415 -12.33 -20.18 8.19
CA PHE A 415 -11.96 -20.35 6.79
C PHE A 415 -10.51 -20.80 6.59
N VAL A 416 -9.67 -20.70 7.63
CA VAL A 416 -8.22 -20.96 7.54
C VAL A 416 -7.79 -21.95 8.64
N PRO A 417 -7.87 -23.27 8.38
CA PRO A 417 -7.48 -24.32 9.34
C PRO A 417 -6.13 -24.08 9.98
N ASP A 418 -6.00 -24.27 11.29
CA ASP A 418 -4.80 -23.87 12.06
C ASP A 418 -3.51 -24.59 11.65
N ALA A 419 -3.62 -25.77 11.03
CA ALA A 419 -2.47 -26.46 10.45
C ALA A 419 -1.85 -25.70 9.26
N TRP A 420 -2.64 -24.89 8.54
CA TRP A 420 -2.15 -24.16 7.37
C TRP A 420 -1.31 -22.95 7.75
N TRP A 421 -0.11 -22.85 7.16
CA TRP A 421 0.87 -21.79 7.44
C TRP A 421 1.16 -21.65 8.94
N SER A 422 1.30 -22.78 9.64
CA SER A 422 1.69 -22.83 11.04
C SER A 422 3.09 -23.42 11.22
N PRO A 423 3.85 -23.04 12.25
CA PRO A 423 3.66 -21.84 13.08
C PRO A 423 4.23 -20.58 12.41
N HIS A 424 3.94 -19.40 12.98
CA HIS A 424 4.66 -18.14 12.71
C HIS A 424 4.68 -17.64 11.25
N ARG A 425 3.65 -17.96 10.47
CA ARG A 425 3.54 -17.57 9.04
C ARG A 425 2.22 -16.87 8.72
N ARG A 426 1.55 -16.30 9.74
CA ARG A 426 0.22 -15.70 9.63
C ARG A 426 0.19 -14.25 10.11
N VAL A 427 -0.40 -13.39 9.31
CA VAL A 427 -0.91 -12.08 9.71
C VAL A 427 -2.41 -12.07 9.42
N LYS A 428 -3.22 -11.42 10.25
CA LYS A 428 -4.66 -11.27 10.02
C LYS A 428 -5.05 -9.82 10.05
N GLN A 429 -5.70 -9.35 8.99
CA GLN A 429 -6.45 -8.10 8.99
C GLN A 429 -7.83 -8.38 9.58
N TYR A 430 -8.04 -7.96 10.82
CA TYR A 430 -9.25 -8.28 11.58
C TYR A 430 -10.28 -7.15 11.60
N ARG A 431 -9.91 -5.95 11.15
CA ARG A 431 -10.80 -4.79 11.06
C ARG A 431 -10.41 -3.92 9.86
N GLY A 432 -11.35 -3.71 8.94
CA GLY A 432 -11.19 -2.78 7.82
C GLY A 432 -11.33 -1.31 8.21
N GLY A 433 -11.30 -0.43 7.21
CA GLY A 433 -11.03 1.00 7.36
C GLY A 433 -11.78 1.71 8.47
N HIS A 434 -11.03 2.36 9.35
CA HIS A 434 -11.53 3.15 10.46
C HIS A 434 -10.46 4.12 10.94
N ARG A 435 -10.84 5.09 11.77
CA ARG A 435 -9.89 5.98 12.41
C ARG A 435 -9.40 5.39 13.73
N GLU A 436 -8.09 5.41 13.95
CA GLU A 436 -7.46 5.24 15.27
C GLU A 436 -6.60 6.45 15.60
N THR A 437 -6.44 6.74 16.89
CA THR A 437 -5.58 7.82 17.38
C THR A 437 -4.59 7.26 18.38
N HIS A 438 -3.30 7.48 18.16
CA HIS A 438 -2.21 7.04 19.05
C HIS A 438 -1.16 8.13 19.15
N GLY A 439 -0.70 8.42 20.37
CA GLY A 439 0.26 9.49 20.62
C GLY A 439 -0.19 10.86 20.06
N GLY A 440 -1.50 11.15 20.12
CA GLY A 440 -2.10 12.39 19.61
C GLY A 440 -2.28 12.47 18.09
N VAL A 441 -1.93 11.43 17.31
CA VAL A 441 -2.03 11.43 15.85
C VAL A 441 -3.12 10.48 15.38
N THR A 442 -4.08 10.97 14.60
CA THR A 442 -5.15 10.18 13.99
C THR A 442 -4.78 9.73 12.58
N LEU A 443 -5.00 8.45 12.27
CA LEU A 443 -4.89 7.89 10.91
C LEU A 443 -6.14 7.09 10.57
N ASN A 444 -6.45 7.00 9.28
CA ASN A 444 -7.37 5.99 8.76
C ASN A 444 -6.55 4.72 8.43
N VAL A 445 -6.86 3.62 9.12
CA VAL A 445 -6.11 2.37 9.07
C VAL A 445 -7.05 1.17 8.97
N ASP A 446 -6.50 0.07 8.49
CA ASP A 446 -6.99 -1.26 8.79
C ASP A 446 -6.14 -1.81 9.96
N SER A 447 -6.75 -2.57 10.90
CA SER A 447 -6.02 -3.15 12.05
C SER A 447 -5.63 -4.60 11.79
N ASP A 448 -4.39 -4.93 12.13
CA ASP A 448 -3.81 -6.26 11.97
C ASP A 448 -3.34 -6.88 13.29
N ILE A 449 -3.24 -8.20 13.29
CA ILE A 449 -2.51 -8.97 14.29
C ILE A 449 -1.52 -9.91 13.59
N ALA A 450 -0.27 -9.89 14.03
CA ALA A 450 0.79 -10.74 13.50
C ALA A 450 1.10 -11.90 14.46
N ASP A 451 1.26 -13.09 13.87
CA ASP A 451 2.11 -14.18 14.32
C ASP A 451 2.78 -14.75 13.05
N GLY A 452 3.65 -13.93 12.45
CA GLY A 452 3.91 -14.06 11.02
C GLY A 452 5.24 -13.48 10.58
N ARG A 453 5.68 -13.94 9.41
CA ARG A 453 6.91 -13.47 8.78
C ARG A 453 6.78 -12.03 8.32
N VAL A 454 7.75 -11.22 8.72
CA VAL A 454 7.79 -9.78 8.49
C VAL A 454 9.24 -9.36 8.31
N TYR A 455 9.50 -8.30 7.54
CA TYR A 455 10.84 -7.71 7.47
C TYR A 455 11.14 -6.95 8.75
#